data_AF-A0A8D8HS59-F1
#
_entry.id   AF-A0A8D8HS59-F1
#
_cell.length_a   1.000
_cell.length_b   1.000
_cell.length_c   1.000
_cell.angle_alpha   90.00
_cell.angle_beta   90.00
_cell.angle_gamma   90.00
#
_symmetry.space_group_name_H-M   'P 1'
#
loop_
_entity.id
_entity.type
_entity.pdbx_description
1 polymer ?
#
loop_
_entity_poly.entity_id
_entity_poly.type
_entity_poly.pdbx_seq_one_letter_code
_entity_poly.pdbx_strand_id
1 'polypeptide(L)'
;QNPILDGVVSRAAESLNITYRGYPNAVSLESTLMNSSILAGVEFEDDLTLIDKLPEKLNVAIRFPSKLRTSMENSLPNWETRLLQYPFTPELREISLDAGGYPEYYYEGFLSVQSAISKAIIEEFNANVYLPNVYVNRFPYPPHYDDGILRVLESWLPYIMLFTFFYPCVVMIKHITVEKEHQLKESMKIMGLSGGLQWSAWFVKNMLLLVLSISMIT
;
A
#
# COMPACT_ATOMS: atom_id res chain seq x y z
N GLN A 1 -14.49 37.08 -5.52
CA GLN A 1 -13.34 36.53 -4.78
C GLN A 1 -13.30 37.21 -3.44
N ASN A 2 -13.26 36.45 -2.35
CA ASN A 2 -13.22 37.00 -1.00
C ASN A 2 -11.78 37.49 -0.70
N PRO A 3 -11.58 38.75 -0.26
CA PRO A 3 -10.24 39.29 0.00
C PRO A 3 -9.48 38.53 1.11
N ILE A 4 -10.19 37.93 2.07
CA ILE A 4 -9.57 37.19 3.17
C ILE A 4 -8.94 35.89 2.64
N LEU A 5 -9.70 35.14 1.83
CA LEU A 5 -9.21 33.92 1.21
C LEU A 5 -8.05 34.20 0.25
N ASP A 6 -8.12 35.31 -0.49
CA ASP A 6 -7.02 35.75 -1.37
C ASP A 6 -5.76 36.07 -0.54
N GLY A 7 -5.90 36.76 0.59
CA GLY A 7 -4.81 37.05 1.51
C GLY A 7 -4.13 35.79 2.07
N VAL A 8 -4.92 34.77 2.44
CA VAL A 8 -4.40 33.47 2.91
C VAL A 8 -3.57 32.79 1.82
N VAL A 9 -4.08 32.74 0.58
CA VAL A 9 -3.36 32.12 -0.54
C VAL A 9 -2.13 32.94 -0.93
N SER A 10 -2.20 34.28 -0.88
CA SER A 10 -1.08 35.17 -1.14
C SER A 10 0.07 34.92 -0.17
N ARG A 11 -0.20 34.88 1.13
CA ARG A 11 0.83 34.59 2.15
C ARG A 11 1.42 33.19 1.99
N ALA A 12 0.58 32.19 1.69
CA ALA A 12 1.06 30.84 1.42
C ALA A 12 1.99 30.83 0.18
N ALA A 13 1.64 31.57 -0.87
CA ALA A 13 2.43 31.69 -2.08
C ALA A 13 3.77 32.42 -1.85
N GLU A 14 3.76 33.49 -1.04
CA GLU A 14 4.97 34.20 -0.61
C GLU A 14 5.92 33.29 0.17
N SER A 15 5.39 32.47 1.10
CA SER A 15 6.19 31.55 1.90
C SER A 15 6.93 30.49 1.07
N LEU A 16 6.35 30.11 -0.08
CA LEU A 16 6.91 29.13 -1.02
C LEU A 16 7.66 29.80 -2.18
N ASN A 17 7.68 31.14 -2.23
CA ASN A 17 8.24 31.92 -3.34
C ASN A 17 7.65 31.53 -4.72
N ILE A 18 6.32 31.36 -4.78
CA ILE A 18 5.57 31.00 -6.00
C ILE A 18 4.55 32.07 -6.37
N THR A 19 4.16 32.12 -7.64
CA THR A 19 3.09 33.00 -8.11
C THR A 19 1.72 32.34 -7.92
N TYR A 20 0.73 33.09 -7.46
CA TYR A 20 -0.66 32.62 -7.38
C TYR A 20 -1.57 33.35 -8.36
N ARG A 21 -2.72 32.73 -8.69
CA ARG A 21 -3.79 33.34 -9.49
C ARG A 21 -5.13 32.88 -8.93
N GLY A 22 -6.00 33.83 -8.61
CA GLY A 22 -7.35 33.54 -8.16
C GLY A 22 -8.29 33.26 -9.34
N TYR A 23 -9.17 32.27 -9.18
CA TYR A 23 -10.26 31.98 -10.11
C TYR A 23 -11.63 32.21 -9.44
N PRO A 24 -12.69 32.56 -10.20
CA PRO A 24 -14.01 32.81 -9.62
C PRO A 24 -14.74 31.51 -9.24
N ASN A 25 -14.56 30.43 -10.02
CA ASN A 25 -15.29 29.17 -9.87
C ASN A 25 -14.34 27.95 -9.92
N ALA A 26 -14.72 26.87 -9.24
CA ALA A 26 -14.01 25.59 -9.27
C ALA A 26 -13.82 25.04 -10.69
N VAL A 27 -14.86 25.15 -11.54
CA VAL A 27 -14.80 24.68 -12.95
C VAL A 27 -13.75 25.44 -13.77
N SER A 28 -13.61 26.75 -13.54
CA SER A 28 -12.58 27.56 -14.24
C SER A 28 -11.16 27.25 -13.76
N LEU A 29 -11.03 26.90 -12.48
CA LEU A 29 -9.77 26.43 -11.92
C LEU A 29 -9.41 25.05 -12.50
N GLU A 30 -10.36 24.14 -12.60
CA GLU A 30 -10.16 22.80 -13.15
C GLU A 30 -9.78 22.83 -14.64
N SER A 31 -10.50 23.61 -15.45
CA SER A 31 -10.18 23.74 -16.88
C SER A 31 -8.78 24.32 -17.11
N THR A 32 -8.34 25.23 -16.22
CA THR A 32 -6.99 25.81 -16.27
C THR A 32 -5.93 24.80 -15.80
N LEU A 33 -6.20 24.04 -14.73
CA LEU A 33 -5.31 22.97 -14.25
C LEU A 33 -5.07 21.90 -15.32
N MET A 34 -6.09 21.57 -16.10
CA MET A 34 -5.98 20.57 -17.18
C MET A 34 -5.20 21.09 -18.40
N ASN A 35 -5.28 22.39 -18.68
CA ASN A 35 -4.73 22.98 -19.90
C ASN A 35 -3.32 23.57 -19.71
N SER A 36 -2.89 23.83 -18.48
CA SER A 36 -1.63 24.51 -18.19
C SER A 36 -0.80 23.81 -17.13
N SER A 37 0.50 24.05 -17.14
CA SER A 37 1.45 23.51 -16.17
C SER A 37 1.37 24.25 -14.82
N ILE A 38 0.29 24.06 -14.08
CA ILE A 38 0.12 24.58 -12.72
C ILE A 38 0.58 23.50 -11.72
N LEU A 39 1.12 23.93 -10.58
CA LEU A 39 1.56 23.03 -9.51
C LEU A 39 0.35 22.38 -8.81
N ALA A 40 -0.52 23.21 -8.23
CA ALA A 40 -1.69 22.79 -7.49
C ALA A 40 -2.76 23.88 -7.52
N GLY A 41 -4.02 23.48 -7.40
CA GLY A 41 -5.16 24.36 -7.12
C GLY A 41 -5.55 24.27 -5.65
N VAL A 42 -5.95 25.40 -5.08
CA VAL A 42 -6.54 25.46 -3.75
C VAL A 42 -7.99 25.87 -3.91
N GLU A 43 -8.89 25.07 -3.36
CA GLU A 43 -10.33 25.29 -3.42
C GLU A 43 -10.89 25.40 -2.00
N PHE A 44 -11.77 26.38 -1.83
CA PHE A 44 -12.53 26.65 -0.62
C PHE A 44 -14.00 26.38 -0.90
N GLU A 45 -14.78 26.08 0.14
CA GLU A 45 -16.23 25.88 0.02
C GLU A 45 -16.96 27.15 -0.44
N ASP A 46 -18.03 26.98 -1.23
CA ASP A 46 -18.80 28.08 -1.83
C ASP A 46 -19.46 29.00 -0.78
N ASP A 47 -19.72 28.46 0.42
CA ASP A 47 -20.30 29.18 1.56
C ASP A 47 -19.38 30.30 2.09
N LEU A 48 -18.08 30.28 1.73
CA LEU A 48 -17.05 31.21 2.21
C LEU A 48 -16.90 32.45 1.33
N THR A 49 -17.81 32.66 0.38
CA THR A 49 -17.74 33.78 -0.58
C THR A 49 -18.02 35.15 0.04
N LEU A 50 -18.89 35.22 1.05
CA LEU A 50 -19.38 36.46 1.67
C LEU A 50 -18.94 36.64 3.14
N ILE A 51 -17.94 35.89 3.59
CA ILE A 51 -17.50 35.96 4.99
C ILE A 51 -16.63 37.19 5.28
N ASP A 52 -16.90 37.84 6.41
CA ASP A 52 -16.06 38.90 6.98
C ASP A 52 -14.98 38.36 7.94
N LYS A 53 -15.14 37.11 8.40
CA LYS A 53 -14.20 36.41 9.27
C LYS A 53 -14.17 34.92 8.94
N LEU A 54 -13.00 34.29 9.05
CA LEU A 54 -12.86 32.84 8.88
C LEU A 54 -13.62 32.05 9.97
N PRO A 55 -14.36 30.99 9.58
CA PRO A 55 -15.05 30.12 10.52
C PRO A 55 -14.08 29.15 11.21
N GLU A 56 -14.33 28.81 12.48
CA GLU A 56 -13.45 27.92 13.27
C GLU A 56 -13.19 26.56 12.60
N LYS A 57 -14.17 26.05 11.84
CA LYS A 57 -14.01 24.86 11.01
C LYS A 57 -13.95 25.29 9.56
N LEU A 58 -12.79 25.06 8.94
CA LEU A 58 -12.53 25.35 7.53
C LEU A 58 -12.17 24.06 6.80
N ASN A 59 -12.92 23.74 5.75
CA ASN A 59 -12.54 22.68 4.83
C ASN A 59 -11.82 23.30 3.63
N VAL A 60 -10.64 22.78 3.31
CA VAL A 60 -9.82 23.22 2.18
C VAL A 60 -9.46 22.00 1.35
N ALA A 61 -9.71 22.08 0.04
CA ALA A 61 -9.33 21.04 -0.90
C ALA A 61 -8.09 21.49 -1.68
N ILE A 62 -7.01 20.72 -1.60
CA ILE A 62 -5.80 20.93 -2.38
C ILE A 62 -5.83 19.96 -3.56
N ARG A 63 -5.97 20.49 -4.77
CA ARG A 63 -6.13 19.73 -6.01
C ARG A 63 -4.79 19.69 -6.76
N PHE A 64 -4.19 18.51 -6.85
CA PHE A 64 -3.00 18.29 -7.68
C PHE A 64 -3.39 17.61 -9.01
N PRO A 65 -2.59 17.78 -10.08
CA PRO A 65 -2.73 17.01 -11.31
C PRO A 65 -2.66 15.50 -11.03
N SER A 66 -3.45 14.68 -11.71
CA SER A 66 -3.50 13.23 -11.45
C SER A 66 -2.17 12.51 -11.73
N LYS A 67 -1.36 13.05 -12.66
CA LYS A 67 -0.05 12.53 -13.03
C LYS A 67 1.04 13.16 -12.17
N LEU A 68 1.87 12.33 -11.55
CA LEU A 68 3.04 12.76 -10.78
C LEU A 68 4.15 13.26 -11.71
N ARG A 69 4.90 14.27 -11.27
CA ARG A 69 6.01 14.89 -12.02
C ARG A 69 7.33 14.14 -11.85
N THR A 70 7.52 13.49 -10.72
CA THR A 70 8.81 12.91 -10.25
C THR A 70 8.97 11.44 -10.66
N SER A 71 7.97 10.85 -11.32
CA SER A 71 7.99 9.43 -11.64
C SER A 71 9.16 9.03 -12.54
N MET A 72 9.91 8.04 -12.07
CA MET A 72 10.79 7.22 -12.89
C MET A 72 10.00 6.18 -13.72
N GLU A 73 10.69 5.61 -14.70
CA GLU A 73 10.22 4.94 -15.92
C GLU A 73 9.07 3.92 -15.82
N ASN A 74 8.32 3.84 -16.94
CA ASN A 74 7.46 2.73 -17.40
C ASN A 74 6.13 2.44 -16.69
N SER A 75 5.73 3.21 -15.67
CA SER A 75 4.36 3.18 -15.12
C SER A 75 3.64 4.51 -15.36
N LEU A 76 2.31 4.52 -15.35
CA LEU A 76 1.50 5.75 -15.29
C LEU A 76 1.31 6.11 -13.82
N PRO A 77 2.20 6.91 -13.22
CA PRO A 77 2.15 7.27 -11.81
C PRO A 77 0.88 8.07 -11.50
N ASN A 78 0.21 7.73 -10.42
CA ASN A 78 -0.93 8.43 -9.88
C ASN A 78 -0.83 8.52 -8.35
N TRP A 79 -1.65 9.34 -7.73
CA TRP A 79 -1.63 9.57 -6.27
C TRP A 79 -2.17 8.40 -5.43
N GLU A 80 -2.75 7.36 -6.04
CA GLU A 80 -3.36 6.18 -5.43
C GLU A 80 -4.27 6.50 -4.22
N THR A 81 -4.98 7.62 -4.26
CA THR A 81 -5.84 8.11 -3.16
C THR A 81 -7.02 7.21 -2.83
N ARG A 82 -7.28 6.19 -3.67
CA ARG A 82 -8.26 5.12 -3.38
C ARG A 82 -7.83 4.24 -2.21
N LEU A 83 -6.53 4.20 -1.88
CA LEU A 83 -5.98 3.40 -0.80
C LEU A 83 -5.53 4.33 0.33
N LEU A 84 -6.04 4.09 1.54
CA LEU A 84 -5.55 4.80 2.75
C LEU A 84 -4.13 4.36 3.12
N GLN A 85 -3.80 3.10 2.83
CA GLN A 85 -2.49 2.52 3.08
C GLN A 85 -2.13 1.63 1.89
N TYR A 86 -0.84 1.61 1.57
CA TYR A 86 -0.31 0.58 0.68
C TYR A 86 -0.60 -0.81 1.28
N PRO A 87 -1.00 -1.81 0.46
CA PRO A 87 -1.24 -3.17 0.96
C PRO A 87 -0.07 -3.62 1.83
N PHE A 88 -0.35 -4.27 2.97
CA PHE A 88 0.70 -4.67 3.90
C PHE A 88 1.67 -5.63 3.20
N THR A 89 2.84 -5.11 2.85
CA THR A 89 4.00 -5.88 2.42
C THR A 89 5.02 -5.80 3.55
N PRO A 90 5.68 -6.91 3.92
CA PRO A 90 6.77 -6.87 4.89
C PRO A 90 7.96 -6.04 4.40
N GLU A 91 7.97 -5.68 3.11
CA GLU A 91 8.99 -4.88 2.45
C GLU A 91 8.92 -3.40 2.82
N LEU A 92 10.10 -2.78 2.85
CA LEU A 92 10.22 -1.33 2.94
C LEU A 92 9.68 -0.68 1.67
N ARG A 93 8.84 0.34 1.85
CA ARG A 93 8.23 1.09 0.75
C ARG A 93 9.25 1.82 -0.12
N GLU A 94 10.30 2.33 0.51
CA GLU A 94 11.43 2.99 -0.15
C GLU A 94 12.66 2.82 0.72
N ILE A 95 13.73 2.33 0.11
CA ILE A 95 14.97 1.95 0.80
C ILE A 95 15.97 3.11 0.72
N SER A 96 16.00 3.79 -0.42
CA SER A 96 17.08 4.71 -0.79
C SER A 96 16.79 6.17 -0.43
N LEU A 97 15.50 6.55 -0.39
CA LEU A 97 15.06 7.92 -0.18
C LEU A 97 14.33 8.10 1.15
N ASP A 98 14.58 9.24 1.80
CA ASP A 98 13.91 9.63 3.04
C ASP A 98 12.49 10.21 2.81
N ALA A 99 12.10 10.39 1.55
CA ALA A 99 10.86 11.04 1.14
C ALA A 99 9.57 10.21 1.26
N GLY A 100 9.64 9.01 1.86
CA GLY A 100 8.47 8.16 2.14
C GLY A 100 8.01 7.26 0.98
N GLY A 101 8.68 7.32 -0.18
CA GLY A 101 8.39 6.48 -1.34
C GLY A 101 7.13 6.89 -2.11
N TYR A 102 6.77 6.09 -3.11
CA TYR A 102 5.61 6.35 -3.96
C TYR A 102 4.26 6.10 -3.25
N PRO A 103 3.25 6.98 -3.36
CA PRO A 103 3.26 8.30 -4.03
C PRO A 103 4.08 9.35 -3.28
N GLU A 104 4.91 10.10 -4.02
CA GLU A 104 5.92 11.00 -3.47
C GLU A 104 5.35 12.35 -3.01
N TYR A 105 4.58 12.37 -1.93
CA TYR A 105 3.99 13.61 -1.38
C TYR A 105 5.02 14.70 -1.04
N TYR A 106 6.25 14.30 -0.72
CA TYR A 106 7.35 15.22 -0.43
C TYR A 106 7.92 15.86 -1.71
N TYR A 107 8.35 15.06 -2.68
CA TYR A 107 8.96 15.58 -3.93
C TYR A 107 7.95 16.24 -4.86
N GLU A 108 6.69 15.81 -4.87
CA GLU A 108 5.62 16.50 -5.61
C GLU A 108 5.21 17.84 -4.97
N GLY A 109 5.74 18.16 -3.78
CA GLY A 109 5.49 19.43 -3.11
C GLY A 109 4.13 19.53 -2.42
N PHE A 110 3.35 18.45 -2.35
CA PHE A 110 2.08 18.43 -1.63
C PHE A 110 2.24 18.82 -0.16
N LEU A 111 3.24 18.24 0.52
CA LEU A 111 3.49 18.55 1.94
C LEU A 111 3.89 20.01 2.15
N SER A 112 4.65 20.59 1.21
CA SER A 112 5.06 22.00 1.24
C SER A 112 3.85 22.92 1.07
N VAL A 113 2.99 22.65 0.09
CA VAL A 113 1.76 23.41 -0.15
C VAL A 113 0.79 23.29 1.03
N GLN A 114 0.60 22.09 1.55
CA GLN A 114 -0.24 21.83 2.73
C GLN A 114 0.28 22.59 3.96
N SER A 115 1.58 22.56 4.21
CA SER A 115 2.19 23.28 5.33
C SER A 115 2.04 24.79 5.18
N ALA A 116 2.34 25.33 4.00
CA ALA A 116 2.23 26.77 3.72
C ALA A 116 0.79 27.28 3.92
N ILE A 117 -0.20 26.58 3.37
CA ILE A 117 -1.62 26.94 3.52
C ILE A 117 -2.04 26.85 4.99
N SER A 118 -1.65 25.78 5.69
CA SER A 118 -2.00 25.60 7.10
C SER A 118 -1.43 26.71 7.97
N LYS A 119 -0.16 27.11 7.74
CA LYS A 119 0.47 28.23 8.43
C LYS A 119 -0.25 29.55 8.14
N ALA A 120 -0.55 29.83 6.87
CA ALA A 120 -1.24 31.05 6.46
C ALA A 120 -2.66 31.17 7.03
N ILE A 121 -3.37 30.04 7.22
CA ILE A 121 -4.67 29.99 7.89
C ILE A 121 -4.50 30.28 9.39
N ILE A 122 -3.53 29.64 10.06
CA ILE A 122 -3.31 29.86 11.51
C ILE A 122 -2.93 31.32 11.79
N GLU A 123 -2.10 31.92 10.95
CA GLU A 123 -1.73 33.34 11.03
C GLU A 123 -2.95 34.26 10.82
N GLU A 124 -3.90 33.89 9.97
CA GLU A 124 -5.14 34.67 9.80
C GLU A 124 -6.02 34.62 11.05
N PHE A 125 -6.09 33.48 11.73
CA PHE A 125 -6.82 33.37 12.99
C PHE A 125 -6.14 34.12 14.14
N ASN A 126 -4.80 34.10 14.16
CA ASN A 126 -4.03 34.75 15.20
C ASN A 126 -2.68 35.26 14.65
N ALA A 127 -2.67 36.54 14.29
CA ALA A 127 -1.54 37.21 13.65
C ALA A 127 -0.26 37.24 14.50
N ASN A 128 -0.35 37.04 15.81
CA ASN A 128 0.79 37.09 16.73
C ASN A 128 1.33 35.70 17.11
N VAL A 129 0.93 34.65 16.40
CA VAL A 129 1.42 33.29 16.68
C VAL A 129 2.80 33.07 16.09
N TYR A 130 3.74 32.67 16.95
CA TYR A 130 5.01 32.14 16.51
C TYR A 130 4.85 30.68 16.08
N LEU A 131 4.99 30.40 14.78
CA LEU A 131 4.90 29.06 14.24
C LEU A 131 6.28 28.38 14.21
N PRO A 132 6.42 27.16 14.77
CA PRO A 132 7.68 26.43 14.71
C PRO A 132 7.97 25.92 13.28
N ASN A 133 9.25 25.62 13.03
CA ASN A 133 9.64 24.89 11.83
C ASN A 133 9.19 23.43 11.96
N VAL A 134 8.51 22.96 10.91
CA VAL A 134 8.01 21.58 10.82
C VAL A 134 8.88 20.84 9.82
N TYR A 135 9.47 19.73 10.27
CA TYR A 135 10.27 18.84 9.44
C TYR A 135 9.60 17.49 9.35
N VAL A 136 9.73 16.84 8.18
CA VAL A 136 9.22 15.50 7.94
C VAL A 136 10.37 14.53 8.08
N ASN A 137 10.22 13.55 8.97
CA ASN A 137 11.20 12.47 9.17
C ASN A 137 10.48 11.12 9.17
N ARG A 138 11.16 10.10 8.66
CA ARG A 138 10.67 8.72 8.72
C ARG A 138 10.81 8.17 10.14
N PHE A 139 9.94 7.22 10.48
CA PHE A 139 10.17 6.42 11.66
C PHE A 139 11.43 5.56 11.49
N PRO A 140 12.25 5.41 12.56
CA PRO A 140 13.43 4.56 12.49
C PRO A 140 13.01 3.11 12.22
N TYR A 141 13.72 2.46 11.29
CA TYR A 141 13.52 1.06 10.93
C TYR A 141 14.85 0.30 11.09
N PRO A 142 14.84 -0.98 11.49
CA PRO A 142 16.06 -1.80 11.59
C PRO A 142 16.82 -1.86 10.24
N PRO A 143 18.10 -2.23 10.25
CA PRO A 143 18.89 -2.38 9.02
C PRO A 143 18.16 -3.29 8.01
N HIS A 144 17.99 -2.77 6.79
CA HIS A 144 17.36 -3.51 5.70
C HIS A 144 18.39 -4.44 5.03
N TYR A 145 18.01 -5.70 4.85
CA TYR A 145 18.77 -6.68 4.08
C TYR A 145 18.00 -6.95 2.79
N ASP A 146 18.54 -6.49 1.65
CA ASP A 146 17.95 -6.79 0.34
C ASP A 146 18.49 -8.13 -0.15
N ASP A 147 17.79 -9.21 0.23
CA ASP A 147 18.09 -10.57 -0.21
C ASP A 147 17.08 -11.02 -1.26
N GLY A 148 17.36 -10.70 -2.53
CA GLY A 148 16.52 -11.08 -3.65
C GLY A 148 16.35 -12.59 -3.80
N ILE A 149 17.32 -13.39 -3.34
CA ILE A 149 17.22 -14.86 -3.37
C ILE A 149 16.19 -15.33 -2.36
N LEU A 150 16.20 -14.77 -1.15
CA LEU A 150 15.21 -15.09 -0.13
C LEU A 150 13.79 -14.76 -0.62
N ARG A 151 13.59 -13.62 -1.28
CA ARG A 151 12.28 -13.24 -1.85
C ARG A 151 11.78 -14.24 -2.88
N VAL A 152 12.65 -14.66 -3.80
CA VAL A 152 12.32 -15.70 -4.79
C VAL A 152 12.02 -17.00 -4.05
N LEU A 153 12.85 -17.40 -3.09
CA LEU A 153 12.65 -18.62 -2.33
C LEU A 153 11.31 -18.62 -1.58
N GLU A 154 10.94 -17.55 -0.87
CA GLU A 154 9.67 -17.44 -0.15
C GLU A 154 8.46 -17.61 -1.08
N SER A 155 8.52 -17.03 -2.28
CA SER A 155 7.46 -17.18 -3.28
C SER A 155 7.41 -18.60 -3.85
N TRP A 156 8.57 -19.23 -4.09
CA TRP A 156 8.65 -20.53 -4.77
C TRP A 156 8.55 -21.74 -3.84
N LEU A 157 8.91 -21.60 -2.57
CA LEU A 157 8.99 -22.66 -1.58
C LEU A 157 7.66 -23.41 -1.38
N PRO A 158 6.49 -22.75 -1.32
CA PRO A 158 5.20 -23.45 -1.25
C PRO A 158 4.96 -24.37 -2.46
N TYR A 159 5.38 -23.93 -3.65
CA TYR A 159 5.25 -24.73 -4.87
C TYR A 159 6.21 -25.92 -4.87
N ILE A 160 7.46 -25.72 -4.46
CA ILE A 160 8.45 -26.80 -4.34
C ILE A 160 7.95 -27.85 -3.35
N MET A 161 7.42 -27.44 -2.20
CA MET A 161 6.83 -28.33 -1.21
C MET A 161 5.64 -29.10 -1.81
N LEU A 162 4.73 -28.41 -2.50
CA LEU A 162 3.58 -29.03 -3.16
C LEU A 162 4.01 -30.11 -4.17
N PHE A 163 4.96 -29.79 -5.06
CA PHE A 163 5.44 -30.73 -6.08
C PHE A 163 6.18 -31.92 -5.46
N THR A 164 6.95 -31.69 -4.39
CA THR A 164 7.66 -32.75 -3.67
C THR A 164 6.68 -33.75 -3.06
N PHE A 165 5.61 -33.28 -2.42
CA PHE A 165 4.60 -34.15 -1.81
C PHE A 165 3.56 -34.70 -2.80
N PHE A 166 3.55 -34.21 -4.04
CA PHE A 166 2.63 -34.69 -5.07
C PHE A 166 2.88 -36.16 -5.43
N TYR A 167 4.14 -36.55 -5.65
CA TYR A 167 4.49 -37.92 -6.02
C TYR A 167 4.11 -38.95 -4.94
N PRO A 168 4.46 -38.76 -3.64
CA PRO A 168 3.99 -39.63 -2.57
C PRO A 168 2.46 -39.76 -2.51
N CYS A 169 1.72 -38.66 -2.73
CA CYS A 169 0.25 -38.70 -2.77
C CYS A 169 -0.27 -39.60 -3.90
N VAL A 170 0.30 -39.51 -5.10
CA VAL A 170 -0.09 -40.36 -6.25
C VAL A 170 0.20 -41.83 -5.96
N VAL A 171 1.38 -42.13 -5.39
CA VAL A 171 1.76 -43.50 -5.02
C VAL A 171 0.82 -44.06 -3.94
N MET A 172 0.47 -43.27 -2.93
CA MET A 172 -0.50 -43.66 -1.90
C MET A 172 -1.87 -44.01 -2.51
N ILE A 173 -2.40 -43.14 -3.39
CA ILE A 173 -3.69 -43.37 -4.05
C ILE A 173 -3.63 -44.67 -4.85
N LYS A 174 -2.56 -44.89 -5.62
CA LYS A 174 -2.35 -46.12 -6.39
C LYS A 174 -2.39 -47.37 -5.50
N HIS A 175 -1.73 -47.35 -4.35
CA HIS A 175 -1.78 -48.48 -3.42
C HIS A 175 -3.19 -48.75 -2.90
N ILE A 176 -3.93 -47.70 -2.54
CA ILE A 176 -5.31 -47.82 -2.07
C ILE A 176 -6.23 -48.36 -3.17
N THR A 177 -6.07 -47.91 -4.42
CA THR A 177 -6.90 -48.38 -5.53
C THR A 177 -6.62 -49.84 -5.87
N VAL A 178 -5.36 -50.27 -5.87
CA VAL A 178 -4.98 -51.67 -6.08
C VAL A 178 -5.55 -52.56 -4.97
N GLU A 179 -5.47 -52.13 -3.72
CA GLU A 179 -6.03 -52.87 -2.59
C GLU A 179 -7.57 -52.98 -2.67
N LYS A 180 -8.24 -51.93 -3.15
CA LYS A 180 -9.68 -51.92 -3.42
C LYS A 180 -10.08 -52.81 -4.60
N GLU A 181 -9.31 -52.79 -5.69
CA GLU A 181 -9.54 -53.61 -6.88
C GLU A 181 -9.49 -55.10 -6.54
N HIS A 182 -8.51 -55.50 -5.74
CA HIS A 182 -8.41 -56.87 -5.23
C HIS A 182 -9.36 -57.18 -4.06
N GLN A 183 -10.22 -56.24 -3.67
CA GLN A 183 -11.20 -56.38 -2.58
C GLN A 183 -10.58 -56.84 -1.25
N LEU A 184 -9.28 -56.57 -1.04
CA LEU A 184 -8.54 -57.05 0.14
C LEU A 184 -9.13 -56.48 1.43
N LYS A 185 -9.62 -55.23 1.36
CA LYS A 185 -10.32 -54.58 2.46
C LYS A 185 -11.55 -55.35 2.94
N GLU A 186 -12.39 -55.83 2.01
CA GLU A 186 -13.60 -56.58 2.38
C GLU A 186 -13.25 -57.97 2.89
N SER A 187 -12.23 -58.62 2.31
CA SER A 187 -11.71 -59.90 2.82
C SER A 187 -11.21 -59.79 4.26
N MET A 188 -10.45 -58.74 4.60
CA MET A 188 -9.97 -58.49 5.97
C MET A 188 -11.11 -58.17 6.94
N LYS A 189 -12.14 -57.44 6.47
CA LYS A 189 -13.33 -57.15 7.27
C LYS A 189 -14.12 -58.43 7.59
N ILE A 190 -14.23 -59.38 6.65
CA ILE A 190 -14.85 -60.70 6.88
C ILE A 190 -14.04 -61.51 7.90
N MET A 191 -12.71 -61.37 7.92
CA MET A 191 -11.84 -61.94 8.97
C MET A 191 -11.97 -61.28 10.36
N GLY A 192 -12.85 -60.28 10.51
CA GLY A 192 -13.11 -59.62 11.79
C GLY A 192 -12.21 -58.42 12.10
N LEU A 193 -11.43 -57.92 11.13
CA LEU A 193 -10.64 -56.70 11.30
C LEU A 193 -11.51 -55.45 11.24
N SER A 194 -11.26 -54.49 12.14
CA SER A 194 -11.99 -53.22 12.16
C SER A 194 -11.47 -52.28 11.07
N GLY A 195 -12.37 -51.56 10.41
CA GLY A 195 -11.98 -50.61 9.35
C GLY A 195 -11.06 -49.48 9.86
N GLY A 196 -11.18 -49.09 11.14
CA GLY A 196 -10.32 -48.08 11.76
C GLY A 196 -8.86 -48.51 11.88
N LEU A 197 -8.60 -49.80 12.13
CA LEU A 197 -7.24 -50.34 12.18
C LEU A 197 -6.56 -50.26 10.81
N GLN A 198 -7.30 -50.51 9.74
CA GLN A 198 -6.79 -50.42 8.37
C GLN A 198 -6.45 -48.98 7.97
N TRP A 199 -7.30 -48.01 8.32
CA TRP A 199 -6.98 -46.58 8.12
C TRP A 199 -5.72 -46.16 8.89
N SER A 200 -5.57 -46.65 10.12
CA SER A 200 -4.38 -46.38 10.94
C SER A 200 -3.12 -47.01 10.34
N ALA A 201 -3.23 -48.24 9.82
CA ALA A 201 -2.13 -48.93 9.15
C ALA A 201 -1.68 -48.19 7.87
N TRP A 202 -2.62 -47.73 7.05
CA TRP A 202 -2.30 -46.90 5.89
C TRP A 202 -1.61 -45.59 6.31
N PHE A 203 -2.12 -44.92 7.33
CA PHE A 203 -1.50 -43.69 7.84
C PHE A 203 -0.05 -43.92 8.30
N VAL A 204 0.20 -44.91 9.16
CA VAL A 204 1.54 -45.19 9.70
C VAL A 204 2.51 -45.61 8.59
N LYS A 205 2.07 -46.46 7.65
CA LYS A 205 2.89 -46.88 6.50
C LYS A 205 3.30 -45.67 5.63
N ASN A 206 2.35 -44.80 5.29
CA ASN A 206 2.63 -43.62 4.48
C ASN A 206 3.50 -42.61 5.24
N MET A 207 3.27 -42.43 6.55
CA MET A 207 4.08 -41.54 7.38
C MET A 207 5.54 -42.02 7.47
N LEU A 208 5.77 -43.32 7.67
CA LEU A 208 7.12 -43.91 7.65
C LEU A 208 7.83 -43.73 6.30
N LEU A 209 7.13 -43.98 5.19
CA LEU A 209 7.70 -43.77 3.84
C LEU A 209 8.05 -42.30 3.59
N LEU A 210 7.22 -41.37 4.08
CA LEU A 210 7.49 -39.94 3.99
C LEU A 210 8.70 -39.53 4.83
N VAL A 211 8.79 -39.99 6.08
CA VAL A 211 9.94 -39.71 6.97
C VAL A 211 11.23 -40.24 6.36
N LEU A 212 11.22 -41.46 5.82
CA LEU A 212 12.40 -42.04 5.17
C LEU A 212 12.80 -41.21 3.93
N SER A 213 11.84 -40.79 3.13
CA SER A 213 12.09 -39.95 1.95
C SER A 213 12.69 -38.59 2.34
N ILE A 214 12.17 -37.95 3.38
CA ILE A 214 12.71 -36.69 3.90
C ILE A 214 14.12 -36.89 4.46
N SER A 215 14.35 -37.95 5.24
CA SER A 215 15.67 -38.25 5.82
C SER A 215 16.76 -38.53 4.79
N MET A 216 16.37 -38.98 3.59
CA MET A 216 17.30 -39.20 2.48
C MET A 216 17.59 -37.90 1.71
N ILE A 217 16.69 -36.92 1.81
CA ILE A 217 16.80 -35.60 1.17
C ILE A 217 17.60 -34.62 2.03
N THR A 218 17.43 -34.66 3.36
CA THR A 218 18.18 -33.86 4.34
C THR A 218 19.57 -34.41 4.56
#